data_AF-A0A970UKJ5-F1
#
_entry.id   AF-A0A970UKJ5-F1
#
_cell.length_a   1.000
_cell.length_b   1.000
_cell.length_c   1.000
_cell.angle_alpha   90.00
_cell.angle_beta   90.00
_cell.angle_gamma   90.00
#
_symmetry.space_group_name_H-M   'P 1'
#
loop_
_entity.id
_entity.type
_entity.pdbx_description
1 polymer ?
#
loop_
_entity_poly.entity_id
_entity_poly.type
_entity_poly.pdbx_seq_one_letter_code
_entity_poly.pdbx_strand_id
1 'polypeptide(L)'
;MQKRSAKLDKAGTHALCVRLMALVLSVAFSVIASSCANLSGWVADWTDGRSGTPDKIPFVANSNMIRLITSCLSDSGQIETVYHSFPEKQLDGLSLAEFSEYVGILSRLGEGKGRLSSFRVFDESEILAIRETLTERLPNQEELIEQSVPVQLTYESETGGDSSIVYVQENEDGSLYLDADWVRQCIELYRFSKLYYTAVQNQNTDAVYSMLQNSYHDRDYSFSNETIRLKARELSRFYLLRVKAEFEQYQMTVADISSIVFDQKGVLDDELLNYESRSVTIRRDPSGSIVVNDVLTDTLKVRDLYLYAGDNRTIRIGDYSNNAYFESLFGQPLLTTVSRSGDGEAVDDPAEPKFDLIVDYPSARIYLHGSIDSIGAWEGIVTRIHIKSGDSDFSIGKVIRVGMTLDDFMKIYPFADETDFVLSVKNDEQSYRLKIRLAVGNDDKVSGIILEAE
;
A
#
# COMPACT_ATOMS: atom_id res chain seq x y z
N MET A 1 -40.67 -82.28 -13.39
CA MET A 1 -39.67 -81.42 -14.06
C MET A 1 -39.35 -80.24 -13.15
N GLN A 2 -38.19 -80.21 -12.49
CA GLN A 2 -37.54 -78.96 -12.08
C GLN A 2 -36.15 -79.26 -11.52
N LYS A 3 -35.13 -78.80 -12.25
CA LYS A 3 -33.74 -78.64 -11.78
C LYS A 3 -33.72 -77.56 -10.70
N ARG A 4 -33.07 -77.81 -9.56
CA ARG A 4 -32.50 -76.72 -8.74
C ARG A 4 -31.00 -76.97 -8.55
N SER A 5 -30.27 -76.06 -9.20
CA SER A 5 -28.83 -75.93 -9.29
C SER A 5 -28.31 -75.13 -8.09
N ALA A 6 -27.07 -75.43 -7.74
CA ALA A 6 -26.28 -74.90 -6.64
C ALA A 6 -26.23 -73.36 -6.58
N LYS A 7 -26.48 -72.84 -5.38
CA LYS A 7 -25.99 -71.54 -4.90
C LYS A 7 -25.44 -71.75 -3.50
N LEU A 8 -24.19 -72.19 -3.42
CA LEU A 8 -23.32 -71.97 -2.27
C LEU A 8 -22.14 -71.10 -2.72
N ASP A 9 -21.60 -70.34 -1.77
CA ASP A 9 -20.31 -69.62 -1.83
C ASP A 9 -20.21 -68.28 -2.56
N LYS A 10 -21.08 -67.33 -2.19
CA LYS A 10 -20.78 -65.88 -2.38
C LYS A 10 -20.71 -65.05 -1.09
N ALA A 11 -21.06 -65.61 0.06
CA ALA A 11 -21.05 -64.86 1.33
C ALA A 11 -19.67 -64.85 2.02
N GLY A 12 -18.86 -65.90 1.86
CA GLY A 12 -17.54 -65.99 2.51
C GLY A 12 -16.46 -65.09 1.91
N THR A 13 -16.51 -64.83 0.60
CA THR A 13 -15.51 -64.02 -0.12
C THR A 13 -15.63 -62.53 0.14
N HIS A 14 -16.85 -62.00 0.34
CA HIS A 14 -17.04 -60.59 0.70
C HIS A 14 -16.55 -60.29 2.13
N ALA A 15 -16.77 -61.21 3.08
CA ALA A 15 -16.27 -61.04 4.45
C ALA A 15 -14.74 -61.08 4.52
N LEU A 16 -14.09 -61.86 3.66
CA LEU A 16 -12.63 -61.94 3.58
C LEU A 16 -12.03 -60.66 2.98
N CYS A 17 -12.62 -60.12 1.90
CA CYS A 17 -12.16 -58.87 1.27
C CYS A 17 -12.30 -57.65 2.21
N VAL A 18 -13.38 -57.56 2.99
CA VAL A 18 -13.57 -56.44 3.93
C VAL A 18 -12.57 -56.51 5.08
N ARG A 19 -12.24 -57.71 5.58
CA ARG A 19 -11.20 -57.88 6.61
C ARG A 19 -9.80 -57.57 6.08
N LEU A 20 -9.51 -57.90 4.82
CA LEU A 20 -8.22 -57.62 4.19
C LEU A 20 -8.04 -56.12 3.92
N MET A 21 -9.10 -55.42 3.46
CA MET A 21 -9.07 -53.96 3.33
C MET A 21 -8.91 -53.26 4.68
N ALA A 22 -9.61 -53.70 5.72
CA ALA A 22 -9.48 -53.12 7.06
C ALA A 22 -8.06 -53.29 7.63
N LEU A 23 -7.40 -54.42 7.34
CA LEU A 23 -6.03 -54.68 7.75
C LEU A 23 -5.01 -53.88 6.95
N VAL A 24 -5.23 -53.68 5.64
CA VAL A 24 -4.37 -52.79 4.82
C VAL A 24 -4.54 -51.33 5.25
N LEU A 25 -5.75 -50.89 5.56
CA LEU A 25 -6.02 -49.54 6.07
C LEU A 25 -5.43 -49.31 7.46
N SER A 26 -5.48 -50.31 8.36
CA SER A 26 -4.88 -50.17 9.70
C SER A 26 -3.35 -50.17 9.65
N VAL A 27 -2.74 -50.94 8.74
CA VAL A 27 -1.28 -50.91 8.49
C VAL A 27 -0.86 -49.58 7.84
N ALA A 28 -1.63 -49.05 6.89
CA ALA A 28 -1.35 -47.74 6.28
C ALA A 28 -1.48 -46.60 7.31
N PHE A 29 -2.47 -46.64 8.19
CA PHE A 29 -2.65 -45.62 9.24
C PHE A 29 -1.54 -45.68 10.31
N SER A 30 -1.02 -46.86 10.61
CA SER A 30 0.10 -47.02 11.54
C SER A 30 1.45 -46.59 10.93
N VAL A 31 1.68 -46.74 9.63
CA VAL A 31 2.87 -46.21 8.95
C VAL A 31 2.85 -44.67 8.86
N ILE A 32 1.68 -44.06 8.64
CA ILE A 32 1.54 -42.59 8.61
C ILE A 32 1.66 -41.99 10.02
N ALA A 33 1.10 -42.62 11.05
CA ALA A 33 1.25 -42.16 12.43
C ALA A 33 2.68 -42.35 12.98
N SER A 34 3.44 -43.33 12.46
CA SER A 34 4.87 -43.54 12.81
C SER A 34 5.81 -42.52 12.15
N SER A 35 5.33 -41.83 11.10
CA SER A 35 6.13 -40.85 10.34
C SER A 35 6.08 -39.44 10.95
N CYS A 36 5.21 -39.19 11.93
CA CYS A 36 5.08 -37.90 12.62
C CYS A 36 5.51 -37.95 14.09
N ALA A 37 6.02 -39.09 14.59
CA ALA A 37 6.44 -39.25 15.99
C ALA A 37 7.97 -39.31 16.19
N ASN A 38 8.78 -39.13 15.14
CA ASN A 38 10.25 -39.30 15.18
C ASN A 38 11.05 -38.06 14.75
N LEU A 39 10.55 -36.84 15.01
CA LEU A 39 11.37 -35.62 14.87
C LEU A 39 12.14 -35.26 16.15
N SER A 40 11.76 -35.78 17.33
CA SER A 40 12.50 -35.59 18.58
C SER A 40 13.75 -36.48 18.71
N GLY A 41 13.79 -37.60 18.00
CA GLY A 41 14.91 -38.55 18.05
C GLY A 41 16.09 -38.20 17.13
N TRP A 42 15.88 -37.40 16.08
CA TRP A 42 16.94 -37.09 15.10
C TRP A 42 17.89 -35.99 15.58
N VAL A 43 17.39 -35.06 16.42
CA VAL A 43 18.23 -34.01 17.04
C VAL A 43 19.14 -34.59 18.14
N ALA A 44 18.74 -35.69 18.80
CA ALA A 44 19.53 -36.32 19.85
C ALA A 44 20.71 -37.17 19.34
N ASP A 45 20.68 -37.62 18.09
CA ASP A 45 21.71 -38.50 17.51
C ASP A 45 22.92 -37.73 16.91
N TRP A 46 22.90 -36.40 16.97
CA TRP A 46 23.97 -35.55 16.42
C TRP A 46 24.95 -34.99 17.46
N THR A 47 24.64 -35.10 18.76
CA THR A 47 25.55 -34.64 19.82
C THR A 47 26.66 -35.61 20.18
N ASP A 48 26.71 -36.81 19.58
CA ASP A 48 27.71 -37.85 19.94
C ASP A 48 28.66 -38.17 18.77
N GLY A 49 29.32 -37.12 18.25
CA GLY A 49 30.39 -37.22 17.24
C GLY A 49 31.79 -37.21 17.85
N ARG A 50 32.20 -38.30 18.52
CA ARG A 50 33.61 -38.54 18.86
C ARG A 50 34.44 -38.80 17.58
N SER A 51 35.27 -37.83 17.17
CA SER A 51 36.70 -38.07 16.85
C SER A 51 37.42 -36.82 16.28
N GLY A 52 38.39 -36.30 17.04
CA GLY A 52 39.69 -35.86 16.55
C GLY A 52 39.81 -34.60 15.68
N THR A 53 39.82 -33.41 16.29
CA THR A 53 40.83 -32.32 16.16
C THR A 53 40.32 -31.09 16.96
N PRO A 54 41.16 -30.38 17.73
CA PRO A 54 40.74 -29.17 18.43
C PRO A 54 40.75 -27.96 17.48
N ASP A 55 39.81 -27.04 17.70
CA ASP A 55 39.75 -25.65 17.21
C ASP A 55 39.12 -25.34 15.85
N LYS A 56 37.94 -25.90 15.56
CA LYS A 56 36.89 -25.14 14.84
C LYS A 56 35.55 -25.35 15.54
N ILE A 57 35.01 -24.29 16.12
CA ILE A 57 33.64 -24.28 16.66
C ILE A 57 32.71 -24.71 15.51
N PRO A 58 31.86 -25.74 15.69
CA PRO A 58 31.10 -26.31 14.57
C PRO A 58 30.04 -25.32 14.12
N PHE A 59 30.24 -24.67 12.97
CA PHE A 59 29.19 -23.92 12.29
C PHE A 59 28.16 -24.89 11.71
N VAL A 60 26.88 -24.53 11.80
CA VAL A 60 25.83 -25.17 11.02
C VAL A 60 26.04 -24.78 9.56
N ALA A 61 26.13 -25.76 8.66
CA ALA A 61 26.29 -25.51 7.23
C ALA A 61 25.18 -24.58 6.68
N ASN A 62 25.54 -23.67 5.77
CA ASN A 62 24.67 -22.61 5.24
C ASN A 62 23.27 -23.08 4.82
N SER A 63 23.18 -24.17 4.06
CA SER A 63 21.89 -24.73 3.60
C SER A 63 21.06 -25.32 4.75
N ASN A 64 21.69 -25.76 5.84
CA ASN A 64 21.01 -26.24 7.04
C ASN A 64 20.50 -25.08 7.89
N MET A 65 21.21 -23.95 7.95
CA MET A 65 20.75 -22.77 8.67
C MET A 65 19.43 -22.23 8.09
N ILE A 66 19.37 -22.04 6.77
CA ILE A 66 18.14 -21.60 6.09
C ILE A 66 17.01 -22.61 6.34
N ARG A 67 17.29 -23.91 6.25
CA ARG A 67 16.31 -24.97 6.55
C ARG A 67 15.75 -24.87 7.97
N LEU A 68 16.61 -24.68 8.97
CA LEU A 68 16.20 -24.55 10.37
C LEU A 68 15.34 -23.29 10.59
N ILE A 69 15.71 -22.16 9.99
CA ILE A 69 14.88 -20.94 10.06
C ILE A 69 13.51 -21.20 9.41
N THR A 70 13.48 -21.77 8.20
CA THR A 70 12.23 -22.07 7.49
C THR A 70 11.35 -23.09 8.21
N SER A 71 11.93 -24.01 9.00
CA SER A 71 11.15 -24.97 9.79
C SER A 71 10.43 -24.26 10.94
N CYS A 72 11.05 -23.26 11.58
CA CYS A 72 10.38 -22.42 12.57
C CYS A 72 9.25 -21.57 11.97
N LEU A 73 9.36 -21.12 10.71
CA LEU A 73 8.28 -20.39 10.03
C LEU A 73 7.04 -21.26 9.80
N SER A 74 7.24 -22.59 9.71
CA SER A 74 6.14 -23.56 9.52
C SER A 74 5.59 -24.09 10.86
N ASP A 75 6.42 -24.13 11.90
CA ASP A 75 6.09 -24.68 13.21
C ASP A 75 6.79 -23.88 14.32
N SER A 76 6.01 -23.03 15.00
CA SER A 76 6.49 -22.20 16.09
C SER A 76 6.96 -23.00 17.31
N GLY A 77 6.57 -24.27 17.43
CA GLY A 77 7.05 -25.17 18.48
C GLY A 77 8.54 -25.51 18.37
N GLN A 78 9.16 -25.28 17.21
CA GLN A 78 10.57 -25.59 16.97
C GLN A 78 11.52 -24.44 17.34
N ILE A 79 11.02 -23.24 17.62
CA ILE A 79 11.82 -22.02 17.81
C ILE A 79 12.92 -22.22 18.86
N GLU A 80 12.57 -22.72 20.05
CA GLU A 80 13.54 -22.90 21.14
C GLU A 80 14.60 -23.96 20.80
N THR A 81 14.20 -25.07 20.19
CA THR A 81 15.11 -26.15 19.81
C THR A 81 16.08 -25.69 18.72
N VAL A 82 15.58 -24.96 17.72
CA VAL A 82 16.38 -24.41 16.63
C VAL A 82 17.34 -23.35 17.15
N TYR A 83 16.89 -22.44 18.01
CA TYR A 83 17.75 -21.43 18.63
C TYR A 83 18.96 -22.07 19.33
N HIS A 84 18.72 -23.10 20.16
CA HIS A 84 19.80 -23.79 20.87
C HIS A 84 20.70 -24.66 19.96
N SER A 85 20.29 -24.92 18.72
CA SER A 85 21.11 -25.64 17.74
C SER A 85 22.15 -24.73 17.06
N PHE A 86 21.97 -23.41 17.11
CA PHE A 86 22.92 -22.46 16.54
C PHE A 86 24.08 -22.18 17.51
N PRO A 87 25.34 -22.20 17.04
CA PRO A 87 26.48 -21.64 17.77
C PRO A 87 26.29 -20.15 18.03
N GLU A 88 26.80 -19.65 19.17
CA GLU A 88 26.70 -18.23 19.53
C GLU A 88 27.20 -17.27 18.43
N LYS A 89 28.24 -17.67 17.69
CA LYS A 89 28.77 -16.90 16.56
C LYS A 89 27.79 -16.73 15.39
N GLN A 90 26.86 -17.66 15.19
CA GLN A 90 25.85 -17.57 14.12
C GLN A 90 24.61 -16.79 14.55
N LEU A 91 24.49 -16.45 15.84
CA LEU A 91 23.41 -15.65 16.40
C LEU A 91 23.83 -14.21 16.69
N ASP A 92 25.12 -13.88 16.60
CA ASP A 92 25.66 -12.54 16.83
C ASP A 92 25.17 -11.89 18.15
N GLY A 93 25.05 -12.70 19.21
CA GLY A 93 24.56 -12.24 20.51
C GLY A 93 23.05 -12.00 20.61
N LEU A 94 22.25 -12.46 19.64
CA LEU A 94 20.79 -12.50 19.73
C LEU A 94 20.32 -13.35 20.91
N SER A 95 19.39 -12.80 21.68
CA SER A 95 18.68 -13.55 22.71
C SER A 95 17.57 -14.44 22.10
N LEU A 96 17.17 -15.49 22.85
CA LEU A 96 16.03 -16.33 22.46
C LEU A 96 14.74 -15.52 22.25
N ALA A 97 14.55 -14.45 23.04
CA ALA A 97 13.38 -13.59 22.92
C ALA A 97 13.38 -12.80 21.61
N GLU A 98 14.52 -12.19 21.23
CA GLU A 98 14.67 -11.47 19.96
C GLU A 98 14.52 -12.44 18.78
N PHE A 99 15.15 -13.61 18.84
CA PHE A 99 15.02 -14.63 17.80
C PHE A 99 13.57 -15.10 17.64
N SER A 100 12.87 -15.38 18.75
CA SER A 100 11.47 -15.81 18.72
C SER A 100 10.55 -14.72 18.15
N GLU A 101 10.76 -13.45 18.49
CA GLU A 101 9.95 -12.34 17.97
C GLU A 101 10.20 -12.15 16.47
N TYR A 102 11.46 -12.18 16.04
CA TYR A 102 11.82 -12.06 14.63
C TYR A 102 11.22 -13.18 13.77
N VAL A 103 11.36 -14.43 14.21
CA VAL A 103 10.74 -15.58 13.51
C VAL A 103 9.22 -15.44 13.49
N GLY A 104 8.62 -14.96 14.59
CA GLY A 104 7.19 -14.64 14.65
C GLY A 104 6.78 -13.61 13.60
N ILE A 105 7.55 -12.53 13.44
CA ILE A 105 7.35 -11.52 12.39
C ILE A 105 7.45 -12.18 11.01
N LEU A 106 8.53 -12.90 10.72
CA LEU A 106 8.74 -13.55 9.41
C LEU A 106 7.63 -14.55 9.07
N SER A 107 7.06 -15.25 10.06
CA SER A 107 5.95 -16.19 9.83
C SER A 107 4.71 -15.50 9.25
N ARG A 108 4.48 -14.21 9.59
CA ARG A 108 3.39 -13.40 9.04
C ARG A 108 3.52 -13.14 7.53
N LEU A 109 4.73 -13.24 6.96
CA LEU A 109 4.93 -13.15 5.51
C LEU A 109 4.27 -14.31 4.74
N GLY A 110 4.02 -15.44 5.42
CA GLY A 110 3.37 -16.62 4.85
C GLY A 110 1.88 -16.72 5.14
N GLU A 111 1.33 -15.86 6.01
CA GLU A 111 -0.08 -15.89 6.37
C GLU A 111 -0.97 -15.71 5.13
N GLY A 112 -1.90 -16.64 4.93
CA GLY A 112 -2.83 -16.63 3.79
C GLY A 112 -2.23 -17.08 2.45
N LYS A 113 -0.93 -17.41 2.36
CA LYS A 113 -0.25 -17.86 1.12
C LYS A 113 -0.20 -19.38 0.94
N GLY A 114 -0.69 -20.14 1.92
CA GLY A 114 -0.64 -21.61 1.92
C GLY A 114 0.61 -22.15 2.64
N ARG A 115 0.97 -23.40 2.36
CA ARG A 115 2.08 -24.07 3.03
C ARG A 115 3.41 -23.69 2.39
N LEU A 116 4.43 -23.40 3.19
CA LEU A 116 5.79 -23.22 2.69
C LEU A 116 6.29 -24.52 2.03
N SER A 117 6.65 -24.46 0.76
CA SER A 117 6.99 -25.64 -0.06
C SER A 117 8.47 -25.75 -0.36
N SER A 118 9.12 -24.62 -0.62
CA SER A 118 10.53 -24.57 -0.98
C SER A 118 11.14 -23.20 -0.70
N PHE A 119 12.47 -23.15 -0.70
CA PHE A 119 13.23 -21.92 -0.67
C PHE A 119 14.33 -21.96 -1.71
N ARG A 120 14.77 -20.77 -2.14
CA ARG A 120 15.88 -20.57 -3.08
C ARG A 120 16.70 -19.37 -2.62
N VAL A 121 18.02 -19.51 -2.65
CA VAL A 121 18.93 -18.36 -2.53
C VAL A 121 19.01 -17.70 -3.90
N PHE A 122 18.90 -16.37 -3.93
CA PHE A 122 19.03 -15.59 -5.17
C PHE A 122 20.43 -15.74 -5.76
N ASP A 123 20.56 -15.56 -7.08
CA ASP A 123 21.87 -15.51 -7.73
C ASP A 123 22.58 -14.16 -7.50
N GLU A 124 23.87 -14.10 -7.78
CA GLU A 124 24.68 -12.90 -7.52
C GLU A 124 24.12 -11.64 -8.20
N SER A 125 23.55 -11.76 -9.41
CA SER A 125 22.98 -10.63 -10.12
C SER A 125 21.68 -10.11 -9.48
N GLU A 126 20.83 -11.02 -9.02
CA GLU A 126 19.61 -10.70 -8.28
C GLU A 126 19.93 -10.12 -6.90
N ILE A 127 20.94 -10.67 -6.21
CA ILE A 127 21.43 -10.15 -4.93
C ILE A 127 21.91 -8.71 -5.09
N LEU A 128 22.72 -8.43 -6.11
CA LEU A 128 23.21 -7.07 -6.38
C LEU A 128 22.07 -6.08 -6.61
N ALA A 129 21.06 -6.44 -7.42
CA ALA A 129 19.90 -5.57 -7.66
C ALA A 129 19.09 -5.29 -6.37
N ILE A 130 18.92 -6.30 -5.51
CA ILE A 130 18.24 -6.14 -4.21
C ILE A 130 19.06 -5.22 -3.28
N ARG A 131 20.38 -5.42 -3.23
CA ARG A 131 21.29 -4.61 -2.40
C ARG A 131 21.35 -3.15 -2.88
N GLU A 132 21.39 -2.90 -4.18
CA GLU A 132 21.30 -1.55 -4.75
C GLU A 132 20.01 -0.86 -4.30
N THR A 133 18.88 -1.55 -4.43
CA THR A 133 17.56 -1.02 -4.01
C THR A 133 17.52 -0.72 -2.50
N LEU A 134 18.09 -1.59 -1.66
CA LEU A 134 18.14 -1.37 -0.21
C LEU A 134 19.10 -0.23 0.15
N THR A 135 20.23 -0.12 -0.54
CA THR A 135 21.26 0.92 -0.30
C THR A 135 20.73 2.30 -0.71
N GLU A 136 19.96 2.40 -1.79
CA GLU A 136 19.26 3.63 -2.17
C GLU A 136 18.29 4.10 -1.06
N ARG A 137 17.63 3.17 -0.37
CA ARG A 137 16.69 3.48 0.72
C ARG A 137 17.40 3.79 2.03
N LEU A 138 18.50 3.09 2.32
CA LEU A 138 19.26 3.15 3.56
C LEU A 138 20.75 3.35 3.27
N PRO A 139 21.16 4.53 2.79
CA PRO A 139 22.55 4.79 2.41
C PRO A 139 23.53 4.68 3.58
N ASN A 140 23.05 4.85 4.82
CA ASN A 140 23.85 4.76 6.04
C ASN A 140 24.00 3.33 6.59
N GLN A 141 23.53 2.30 5.87
CA GLN A 141 23.56 0.89 6.27
C GLN A 141 24.22 0.00 5.20
N GLU A 142 25.05 0.57 4.33
CA GLU A 142 25.69 -0.12 3.20
C GLU A 142 26.42 -1.39 3.64
N GLU A 143 27.26 -1.33 4.68
CA GLU A 143 28.01 -2.50 5.19
C GLU A 143 27.08 -3.67 5.58
N LEU A 144 25.98 -3.37 6.29
CA LEU A 144 25.01 -4.38 6.72
C LEU A 144 24.23 -4.95 5.52
N ILE A 145 23.95 -4.12 4.51
CA ILE A 145 23.27 -4.52 3.27
C ILE A 145 24.17 -5.37 2.39
N GLU A 146 25.46 -5.03 2.28
CA GLU A 146 26.47 -5.78 1.52
C GLU A 146 26.69 -7.20 2.07
N GLN A 147 26.44 -7.41 3.36
CA GLN A 147 26.50 -8.73 3.97
C GLN A 147 25.20 -9.53 3.79
N SER A 148 24.12 -8.89 3.33
CA SER A 148 22.80 -9.53 3.24
C SER A 148 22.69 -10.54 2.10
N VAL A 149 22.16 -11.71 2.41
CA VAL A 149 21.84 -12.79 1.49
C VAL A 149 20.33 -12.97 1.48
N PRO A 150 19.63 -12.46 0.45
CA PRO A 150 18.20 -12.66 0.31
C PRO A 150 17.88 -14.12 -0.03
N VAL A 151 16.82 -14.63 0.56
CA VAL A 151 16.29 -15.98 0.36
C VAL A 151 14.82 -15.88 -0.02
N GLN A 152 14.47 -16.39 -1.20
CA GLN A 152 13.11 -16.50 -1.66
C GLN A 152 12.42 -17.71 -1.01
N LEU A 153 11.28 -17.47 -0.38
CA LEU A 153 10.37 -18.47 0.15
C LEU A 153 9.20 -18.64 -0.81
N THR A 154 8.90 -19.87 -1.22
CA THR A 154 7.79 -20.19 -2.14
C THR A 154 6.71 -20.96 -1.39
N TYR A 155 5.46 -20.55 -1.58
CA TYR A 155 4.30 -21.18 -0.94
C TYR A 155 3.45 -21.95 -1.95
N GLU A 156 2.87 -23.07 -1.51
CA GLU A 156 1.86 -23.83 -2.23
C GLU A 156 0.54 -23.05 -2.22
N SER A 157 0.29 -22.27 -3.27
CA SER A 157 -0.98 -21.54 -3.48
C SER A 157 -1.74 -22.09 -4.68
N GLU A 158 -3.07 -22.19 -4.56
CA GLU A 158 -3.98 -22.63 -5.63
C GLU A 158 -4.03 -21.64 -6.81
N THR A 159 -3.64 -20.37 -6.60
CA THR A 159 -3.70 -19.29 -7.60
C THR A 159 -2.37 -19.01 -8.32
N GLY A 160 -1.31 -19.79 -8.06
CA GLY A 160 0.04 -19.53 -8.57
C GLY A 160 0.94 -18.90 -7.50
N GLY A 161 2.24 -19.19 -7.58
CA GLY A 161 3.21 -19.06 -6.49
C GLY A 161 3.38 -17.65 -5.94
N ASP A 162 2.76 -17.38 -4.79
CA ASP A 162 3.16 -16.27 -3.94
C ASP A 162 4.53 -16.59 -3.33
N SER A 163 5.42 -15.61 -3.36
CA SER A 163 6.72 -15.71 -2.71
C SER A 163 6.93 -14.57 -1.70
N SER A 164 7.86 -14.79 -0.78
CA SER A 164 8.31 -13.81 0.20
C SER A 164 9.83 -13.83 0.24
N ILE A 165 10.47 -12.72 0.58
CA ILE A 165 11.92 -12.66 0.74
C ILE A 165 12.23 -12.54 2.23
N VAL A 166 13.18 -13.35 2.69
CA VAL A 166 13.78 -13.23 4.02
C VAL A 166 15.29 -13.06 3.87
N TYR A 167 15.93 -12.50 4.88
CA TYR A 167 17.35 -12.14 4.81
C TYR A 167 18.13 -12.81 5.93
N VAL A 168 19.31 -13.30 5.56
CA VAL A 168 20.36 -13.77 6.46
C VAL A 168 21.67 -13.06 6.07
N GLN A 169 22.69 -13.10 6.91
CA GLN A 169 23.97 -12.44 6.62
C GLN A 169 25.06 -13.47 6.34
N GLU A 170 26.03 -13.08 5.53
CA GLU A 170 27.21 -13.87 5.20
C GLU A 170 28.47 -13.13 5.67
N ASN A 171 29.31 -13.82 6.44
CA ASN A 171 30.57 -13.26 6.90
C ASN A 171 31.69 -13.43 5.84
N GLU A 172 32.87 -12.86 6.09
CA GLU A 172 34.03 -12.96 5.18
C GLU A 172 34.46 -14.41 4.88
N ASP A 173 34.20 -15.35 5.79
CA ASP A 173 34.49 -16.77 5.63
C ASP A 173 33.42 -17.53 4.81
N GLY A 174 32.39 -16.83 4.32
CA GLY A 174 31.27 -17.40 3.58
C GLY A 174 30.29 -18.20 4.44
N SER A 175 30.32 -18.02 5.76
CA SER A 175 29.41 -18.68 6.70
C SER A 175 28.20 -17.80 6.99
N LEU A 176 27.01 -18.41 6.93
CA LEU A 176 25.77 -17.70 7.23
C LEU A 176 25.57 -17.49 8.74
N TYR A 177 25.01 -16.34 9.09
CA TYR A 177 24.60 -15.98 10.44
C TYR A 177 23.34 -15.08 10.42
N LEU A 178 22.76 -14.84 11.60
CA LEU A 178 21.73 -13.82 11.80
C LEU A 178 22.38 -12.64 12.49
N ASP A 179 22.48 -11.53 11.78
CA ASP A 179 22.99 -10.29 12.32
C ASP A 179 22.02 -9.70 13.34
N ALA A 180 22.53 -9.35 14.52
CA ALA A 180 21.67 -8.92 15.60
C ALA A 180 21.05 -7.54 15.35
N ASP A 181 21.75 -6.65 14.64
CA ASP A 181 21.26 -5.33 14.31
C ASP A 181 20.22 -5.39 13.19
N TRP A 182 20.39 -6.26 12.19
CA TRP A 182 19.35 -6.54 11.20
C TRP A 182 18.03 -6.98 11.86
N VAL A 183 18.14 -7.95 12.76
CA VAL A 183 16.99 -8.50 13.48
C VAL A 183 16.30 -7.45 14.35
N ARG A 184 17.07 -6.68 15.13
CA ARG A 184 16.53 -5.61 15.99
C ARG A 184 15.85 -4.51 15.18
N GLN A 185 16.41 -4.12 14.03
CA GLN A 185 15.81 -3.11 13.16
C GLN A 185 14.47 -3.58 12.57
N CYS A 186 14.36 -4.86 12.18
CA CYS A 186 13.09 -5.45 11.74
C CYS A 186 12.05 -5.48 12.88
N ILE A 187 12.47 -5.88 14.09
CA ILE A 187 11.61 -5.90 15.28
C ILE A 187 11.12 -4.48 15.61
N GLU A 188 11.99 -3.48 15.55
CA GLU A 188 11.64 -2.09 15.81
C GLU A 188 10.55 -1.58 14.85
N LEU A 189 10.70 -1.83 13.55
CA LEU A 189 9.69 -1.49 12.54
C LEU A 189 8.35 -2.17 12.82
N TYR A 190 8.36 -3.45 13.20
CA TYR A 190 7.14 -4.20 13.49
C TYR A 190 6.45 -3.73 14.79
N ARG A 191 7.22 -3.43 15.83
CA ARG A 191 6.68 -2.85 17.06
C ARG A 191 6.08 -1.48 16.80
N PHE A 192 6.76 -0.65 16.00
CA PHE A 192 6.23 0.63 15.56
C PHE A 192 4.92 0.45 14.78
N SER A 193 4.84 -0.52 13.87
CA SER A 193 3.60 -0.79 13.14
C SER A 193 2.45 -1.17 14.06
N LYS A 194 2.71 -2.02 15.04
CA LYS A 194 1.69 -2.38 16.05
C LYS A 194 1.21 -1.16 16.83
N LEU A 195 2.13 -0.28 17.25
CA LEU A 195 1.80 0.97 17.93
C LEU A 195 0.95 1.89 17.05
N TYR A 196 1.32 2.03 15.77
CA TYR A 196 0.59 2.82 14.79
C TYR A 196 -0.85 2.33 14.61
N TYR A 197 -1.03 1.05 14.31
CA TYR A 197 -2.37 0.48 14.12
C TYR A 197 -3.21 0.55 15.39
N THR A 198 -2.61 0.29 16.55
CA THR A 198 -3.29 0.46 17.85
C THR A 198 -3.73 1.91 18.07
N ALA A 199 -2.93 2.89 17.66
CA ALA A 199 -3.25 4.31 17.83
C ALA A 199 -4.41 4.75 16.93
N VAL A 200 -4.41 4.36 15.65
CA VAL A 200 -5.51 4.71 14.72
C VAL A 200 -6.82 4.01 15.10
N GLN A 201 -6.78 2.73 15.51
CA GLN A 201 -7.97 1.99 15.94
C GLN A 201 -8.60 2.56 17.22
N ASN A 202 -7.76 2.94 18.19
CA ASN A 202 -8.23 3.55 19.44
C ASN A 202 -8.55 5.05 19.30
N GLN A 203 -8.48 5.61 18.08
CA GLN A 203 -8.67 7.04 17.81
C GLN A 203 -7.78 7.94 18.66
N ASN A 204 -6.58 7.48 19.01
CA ASN A 204 -5.61 8.28 19.76
C ASN A 204 -4.90 9.25 18.81
N THR A 205 -5.58 10.35 18.48
CA THR A 205 -5.09 11.34 17.51
C THR A 205 -3.73 11.92 17.87
N ASP A 206 -3.40 12.10 19.15
CA ASP A 206 -2.10 12.64 19.58
C ASP A 206 -0.95 11.65 19.30
N ALA A 207 -1.19 10.36 19.51
CA ALA A 207 -0.23 9.31 19.17
C ALA A 207 -0.04 9.21 17.65
N VAL A 208 -1.14 9.22 16.88
CA VAL A 208 -1.08 9.21 15.41
C VAL A 208 -0.35 10.44 14.88
N TYR A 209 -0.66 11.63 15.41
CA TYR A 209 0.05 12.87 15.07
C TYR A 209 1.56 12.74 15.29
N SER A 210 1.97 12.22 16.45
CA SER A 210 3.39 12.09 16.80
C SER A 210 4.12 11.15 15.85
N MET A 211 3.45 10.11 15.35
CA MET A 211 4.01 9.16 14.38
C MET A 211 4.03 9.72 12.94
N LEU A 212 3.02 10.52 12.57
CA LEU A 212 2.93 11.12 11.23
C LEU A 212 3.85 12.33 11.04
N GLN A 213 4.24 13.02 12.12
CA GLN A 213 5.03 14.25 12.03
C GLN A 213 6.32 14.05 11.23
N ASN A 214 7.00 12.92 11.42
CA ASN A 214 8.23 12.58 10.69
C ASN A 214 7.99 12.37 9.19
N SER A 215 6.83 11.85 8.80
CA SER A 215 6.49 11.60 7.38
C SER A 215 6.43 12.86 6.51
N TYR A 216 6.44 14.06 7.11
CA TYR A 216 6.35 15.34 6.41
C TYR A 216 7.64 16.18 6.45
N HIS A 217 8.75 15.68 7.00
CA HIS A 217 10.00 16.45 7.07
C HIS A 217 10.74 16.55 5.73
N ASP A 218 10.64 15.52 4.88
CA ASP A 218 11.38 15.42 3.61
C ASP A 218 10.59 15.94 2.38
N ARG A 219 9.54 16.75 2.59
CA ARG A 219 8.72 17.29 1.49
C ARG A 219 9.19 18.69 1.10
N ASP A 220 8.94 19.07 -0.16
CA ASP A 220 9.25 20.40 -0.72
C ASP A 220 8.42 21.54 -0.10
N TYR A 221 7.50 21.22 0.82
CA TYR A 221 6.61 22.13 1.53
C TYR A 221 6.52 21.73 3.00
N SER A 222 6.13 22.69 3.84
CA SER A 222 5.96 22.47 5.27
C SER A 222 4.49 22.55 5.68
N PHE A 223 4.07 21.67 6.58
CA PHE A 223 2.75 21.74 7.21
C PHE A 223 2.87 22.21 8.65
N SER A 224 1.94 23.06 9.10
CA SER A 224 1.85 23.34 10.53
C SER A 224 1.40 22.10 11.32
N ASN A 225 1.71 22.10 12.61
CA ASN A 225 1.22 21.08 13.54
C ASN A 225 -0.31 20.96 13.53
N GLU A 226 -1.04 22.05 13.26
CA GLU A 226 -2.50 22.01 13.17
C GLU A 226 -2.96 21.17 11.97
N THR A 227 -2.32 21.34 10.81
CA THR A 227 -2.59 20.56 9.59
C THR A 227 -2.28 19.08 9.80
N ILE A 228 -1.12 18.75 10.38
CA ILE A 228 -0.75 17.35 10.66
C ILE A 228 -1.73 16.71 11.66
N ARG A 229 -2.17 17.46 12.69
CA ARG A 229 -3.21 16.98 13.63
C ARG A 229 -4.56 16.77 12.95
N LEU A 230 -4.92 17.61 11.97
CA LEU A 230 -6.13 17.41 11.18
C LEU A 230 -6.03 16.12 10.37
N LYS A 231 -4.91 15.91 9.66
CA LYS A 231 -4.64 14.65 8.93
C LYS A 231 -4.74 13.44 9.84
N ALA A 232 -4.09 13.47 11.01
CA ALA A 232 -4.15 12.38 11.99
C ALA A 232 -5.59 12.05 12.46
N ARG A 233 -6.42 13.08 12.62
CA ARG A 233 -7.83 12.93 13.01
C ARG A 233 -8.66 12.34 11.89
N GLU A 234 -8.52 12.83 10.66
CA GLU A 234 -9.26 12.30 9.51
C GLU A 234 -8.83 10.86 9.19
N LEU A 235 -7.54 10.54 9.36
CA LEU A 235 -7.04 9.17 9.28
C LEU A 235 -7.65 8.25 10.35
N SER A 236 -7.69 8.70 11.61
CA SER A 236 -8.35 7.94 12.69
C SER A 236 -9.84 7.72 12.39
N ARG A 237 -10.51 8.75 11.83
CA ARG A 237 -11.91 8.66 11.43
C ARG A 237 -12.12 7.70 10.25
N PHE A 238 -11.22 7.70 9.27
CA PHE A 238 -11.23 6.74 8.17
C PHE A 238 -11.16 5.31 8.71
N TYR A 239 -10.23 5.02 9.63
CA TYR A 239 -10.12 3.70 10.25
C TYR A 239 -11.40 3.28 10.98
N LEU A 240 -11.97 4.17 11.80
CA LEU A 240 -13.23 3.91 12.50
C LEU A 240 -14.38 3.56 11.53
N LEU A 241 -14.52 4.34 10.46
CA LEU A 241 -15.70 4.26 9.60
C LEU A 241 -15.56 3.19 8.51
N ARG A 242 -14.36 2.97 7.98
CA ARG A 242 -14.15 2.21 6.74
C ARG A 242 -13.32 0.94 6.90
N VAL A 243 -12.37 0.89 7.83
CA VAL A 243 -11.54 -0.29 8.05
C VAL A 243 -12.26 -1.25 8.99
N LYS A 244 -12.57 -2.46 8.52
CA LYS A 244 -13.31 -3.47 9.31
C LYS A 244 -12.46 -4.63 9.80
N ALA A 245 -11.23 -4.73 9.30
CA ALA A 245 -10.27 -5.73 9.74
C ALA A 245 -9.36 -5.19 10.85
N GLU A 246 -8.99 -6.09 11.76
CA GLU A 246 -8.03 -5.86 12.84
C GLU A 246 -6.57 -6.01 12.35
N PHE A 247 -5.60 -5.47 13.09
CA PHE A 247 -4.18 -5.52 12.72
C PHE A 247 -3.65 -6.93 12.47
N GLU A 248 -4.11 -7.91 13.27
CA GLU A 248 -3.74 -9.32 13.13
C GLU A 248 -4.27 -9.94 11.83
N GLN A 249 -5.25 -9.32 11.17
CA GLN A 249 -5.84 -9.80 9.93
C GLN A 249 -5.18 -9.20 8.68
N TYR A 250 -4.30 -8.20 8.84
CA TYR A 250 -3.57 -7.64 7.72
C TYR A 250 -2.46 -8.59 7.29
N GLN A 251 -2.35 -8.79 5.98
CA GLN A 251 -1.33 -9.66 5.40
C GLN A 251 -0.03 -8.87 5.27
N MET A 252 1.04 -9.34 5.89
CA MET A 252 2.35 -8.72 5.73
C MET A 252 2.98 -9.24 4.43
N THR A 253 3.36 -8.33 3.53
CA THR A 253 3.90 -8.68 2.22
C THR A 253 5.40 -8.50 2.11
N VAL A 254 5.96 -7.56 2.87
CA VAL A 254 7.40 -7.26 2.93
C VAL A 254 7.79 -7.04 4.39
N ALA A 255 8.96 -7.56 4.79
CA ALA A 255 9.63 -7.23 6.04
C ALA A 255 11.15 -7.30 5.85
N ASP A 256 11.79 -6.14 5.85
CA ASP A 256 13.25 -5.97 5.83
C ASP A 256 13.65 -4.79 6.72
N ILE A 257 14.95 -4.49 6.80
CA ILE A 257 15.46 -3.38 7.64
C ILE A 257 14.99 -1.99 7.19
N SER A 258 14.59 -1.85 5.93
CA SER A 258 14.13 -0.59 5.34
C SER A 258 12.64 -0.37 5.52
N SER A 259 11.83 -1.44 5.49
CA SER A 259 10.38 -1.32 5.50
C SER A 259 9.62 -2.58 5.90
N ILE A 260 8.40 -2.36 6.38
CA ILE A 260 7.35 -3.37 6.49
C ILE A 260 6.12 -2.88 5.72
N VAL A 261 5.55 -3.78 4.91
CA VAL A 261 4.37 -3.48 4.08
C VAL A 261 3.22 -4.40 4.47
N PHE A 262 2.06 -3.82 4.70
CA PHE A 262 0.81 -4.52 5.00
C PHE A 262 -0.18 -4.34 3.86
N ASP A 263 -0.76 -5.44 3.39
CA ASP A 263 -1.99 -5.46 2.60
C ASP A 263 -3.20 -5.47 3.55
N GLN A 264 -3.83 -4.30 3.68
CA GLN A 264 -5.01 -4.07 4.49
C GLN A 264 -6.25 -4.39 3.67
N LYS A 265 -6.80 -5.60 3.89
CA LYS A 265 -8.07 -6.05 3.31
C LYS A 265 -9.25 -5.55 4.14
N GLY A 266 -10.45 -5.57 3.55
CA GLY A 266 -11.68 -5.27 4.28
C GLY A 266 -11.87 -3.77 4.58
N VAL A 267 -11.42 -2.93 3.65
CA VAL A 267 -11.65 -1.48 3.67
C VAL A 267 -12.88 -1.19 2.83
N LEU A 268 -13.87 -0.50 3.39
CA LEU A 268 -15.04 -0.08 2.61
C LEU A 268 -14.66 1.01 1.59
N ASP A 269 -15.21 0.93 0.39
CA ASP A 269 -15.12 1.97 -0.65
C ASP A 269 -15.81 3.28 -0.22
N ASP A 270 -15.74 4.32 -1.06
CA ASP A 270 -16.30 5.65 -0.74
C ASP A 270 -17.83 5.62 -0.60
N GLU A 271 -18.49 4.68 -1.30
CA GLU A 271 -19.94 4.47 -1.26
C GLU A 271 -20.37 3.58 -0.08
N LEU A 272 -19.42 2.98 0.63
CA LEU A 272 -19.62 2.01 1.71
C LEU A 272 -20.37 0.74 1.27
N LEU A 273 -20.22 0.37 -0.01
CA LEU A 273 -20.91 -0.76 -0.62
C LEU A 273 -20.00 -1.95 -0.86
N ASN A 274 -18.75 -1.70 -1.23
CA ASN A 274 -17.79 -2.76 -1.58
C ASN A 274 -16.59 -2.76 -0.64
N TYR A 275 -15.95 -3.92 -0.54
CA TYR A 275 -14.67 -4.05 0.15
C TYR A 275 -13.52 -4.00 -0.86
N GLU A 276 -12.53 -3.20 -0.52
CA GLU A 276 -11.29 -3.00 -1.24
C GLU A 276 -10.10 -3.36 -0.34
N SER A 277 -8.95 -3.51 -0.99
CA SER A 277 -7.65 -3.68 -0.34
C SER A 277 -6.79 -2.48 -0.60
N ARG A 278 -5.94 -2.12 0.36
CA ARG A 278 -4.94 -1.07 0.21
C ARG A 278 -3.64 -1.44 0.89
N SER A 279 -2.55 -0.83 0.44
CA SER A 279 -1.25 -1.03 1.05
C SER A 279 -0.92 0.09 2.04
N VAL A 280 -0.38 -0.28 3.19
CA VAL A 280 0.22 0.65 4.16
C VAL A 280 1.67 0.24 4.35
N THR A 281 2.58 1.20 4.19
CA THR A 281 4.02 0.97 4.30
C THR A 281 4.57 1.74 5.48
N ILE A 282 5.33 1.08 6.33
CA ILE A 282 6.11 1.70 7.41
C ILE A 282 7.56 1.50 7.05
N ARG A 283 8.29 2.60 6.88
CA ARG A 283 9.67 2.55 6.39
C ARG A 283 10.57 3.46 7.19
N ARG A 284 11.87 3.21 7.10
CA ARG A 284 12.87 4.19 7.52
C ARG A 284 13.11 5.19 6.40
N ASP A 285 13.35 6.43 6.78
CA ASP A 285 13.91 7.44 5.89
C ASP A 285 15.45 7.37 5.92
N PRO A 286 16.15 8.08 5.01
CA PRO A 286 17.62 8.12 5.03
C PRO A 286 18.22 8.70 6.32
N SER A 287 17.46 9.44 7.12
CA SER A 287 17.89 9.95 8.44
C SER A 287 17.85 8.87 9.54
N GLY A 288 17.22 7.72 9.26
CA GLY A 288 17.00 6.63 10.20
C GLY A 288 15.68 6.73 10.96
N SER A 289 14.89 7.78 10.75
CA SER A 289 13.58 7.95 11.39
C SER A 289 12.55 7.03 10.74
N ILE A 290 11.64 6.49 11.55
CA ILE A 290 10.53 5.68 11.04
C ILE A 290 9.40 6.62 10.60
N VAL A 291 8.96 6.44 9.35
CA VAL A 291 7.86 7.17 8.73
C VAL A 291 6.75 6.22 8.31
N VAL A 292 5.52 6.72 8.38
CA VAL A 292 4.32 6.00 7.93
C VAL A 292 3.88 6.55 6.59
N ASN A 293 3.69 5.65 5.63
CA ASN A 293 3.06 5.90 4.34
C ASN A 293 1.69 5.18 4.31
N ASP A 294 0.66 5.89 4.78
CA ASP A 294 -0.74 5.45 4.82
C ASP A 294 -1.57 6.44 3.99
N VAL A 295 -1.60 6.21 2.68
CA VAL A 295 -2.11 7.16 1.69
C VAL A 295 -3.63 7.14 1.62
N LEU A 296 -4.27 8.22 2.08
CA LEU A 296 -5.68 8.50 1.80
C LEU A 296 -5.78 9.48 0.64
N THR A 297 -6.89 9.45 -0.07
CA THR A 297 -7.17 10.38 -1.16
C THR A 297 -8.42 11.19 -0.85
N ASP A 298 -8.39 12.47 -1.19
CA ASP A 298 -9.57 13.32 -1.15
C ASP A 298 -10.33 13.29 -2.47
N THR A 299 -11.66 13.28 -2.37
CA THR A 299 -12.58 13.40 -3.52
C THR A 299 -13.09 14.84 -3.61
N LEU A 300 -13.14 15.40 -4.82
CA LEU A 300 -13.63 16.77 -5.04
C LEU A 300 -15.08 16.89 -4.57
N LYS A 301 -15.35 17.84 -3.66
CA LYS A 301 -16.69 18.04 -3.11
C LYS A 301 -17.58 18.72 -4.16
N VAL A 302 -18.82 18.24 -4.32
CA VAL A 302 -19.79 18.78 -5.29
C VAL A 302 -20.02 20.30 -5.12
N ARG A 303 -19.97 20.81 -3.88
CA ARG A 303 -20.11 22.26 -3.59
C ARG A 303 -18.98 23.12 -4.19
N ASP A 304 -17.83 22.51 -4.44
CA ASP A 304 -16.64 23.16 -5.00
C ASP A 304 -16.61 23.05 -6.54
N LEU A 305 -17.72 22.63 -7.16
CA LEU A 305 -17.94 22.73 -8.61
C LEU A 305 -18.45 24.12 -9.05
N TYR A 306 -18.57 25.06 -8.12
CA TYR A 306 -19.12 26.40 -8.35
C TYR A 306 -18.05 27.47 -8.25
N LEU A 307 -18.09 28.43 -9.17
CA LEU A 307 -17.40 29.71 -9.05
C LEU A 307 -18.23 30.65 -8.16
N TYR A 308 -17.53 31.36 -7.29
CA TYR A 308 -18.09 32.44 -6.50
C TYR A 308 -17.45 33.76 -6.94
N ALA A 309 -18.26 34.81 -6.97
CA ALA A 309 -17.80 36.19 -7.06
C ALA A 309 -18.15 36.93 -5.78
N GLY A 310 -17.15 37.27 -4.97
CA GLY A 310 -17.35 37.62 -3.57
C GLY A 310 -18.09 36.52 -2.81
N ASP A 311 -19.21 36.85 -2.15
CA ASP A 311 -20.03 35.88 -1.41
C ASP A 311 -21.13 35.20 -2.25
N ASN A 312 -21.27 35.57 -3.53
CA ASN A 312 -22.36 35.10 -4.39
C ASN A 312 -21.95 33.87 -5.18
N ARG A 313 -22.73 32.79 -5.06
CA ARG A 313 -22.62 31.63 -5.94
C ARG A 313 -23.07 32.03 -7.35
N THR A 314 -22.20 31.85 -8.33
CA THR A 314 -22.42 32.36 -9.70
C THR A 314 -22.69 31.22 -10.68
N ILE A 315 -21.65 30.71 -11.33
CA ILE A 315 -21.71 29.64 -12.32
C ILE A 315 -21.22 28.32 -11.73
N ARG A 316 -21.80 27.21 -12.19
CA ARG A 316 -21.24 25.88 -11.99
C ARG A 316 -20.50 25.45 -13.24
N ILE A 317 -19.44 24.66 -13.07
CA ILE A 317 -18.88 23.95 -14.21
C ILE A 317 -19.88 22.89 -14.74
N GLY A 318 -19.95 22.75 -16.06
CA GLY A 318 -20.94 21.90 -16.74
C GLY A 318 -22.30 22.57 -16.98
N ASP A 319 -22.56 23.75 -16.39
CA ASP A 319 -23.83 24.46 -16.63
C ASP A 319 -23.79 25.24 -17.95
N TYR A 320 -24.97 25.37 -18.55
CA TYR A 320 -25.20 26.22 -19.71
C TYR A 320 -25.28 27.71 -19.32
N SER A 321 -24.72 28.57 -20.15
CA SER A 321 -24.73 30.01 -19.91
C SER A 321 -24.61 30.84 -21.19
N ASN A 322 -24.76 32.16 -21.06
CA ASN A 322 -24.68 33.10 -22.17
C ASN A 322 -24.03 34.42 -21.75
N ASN A 323 -23.73 35.25 -22.75
CA ASN A 323 -23.09 36.55 -22.58
C ASN A 323 -23.86 37.47 -21.61
N ALA A 324 -25.18 37.61 -21.76
CA ALA A 324 -25.98 38.50 -20.91
C ALA A 324 -25.94 38.09 -19.44
N TYR A 325 -25.97 36.78 -19.15
CA TYR A 325 -25.86 36.27 -17.79
C TYR A 325 -24.47 36.55 -17.20
N PHE A 326 -23.40 36.28 -17.94
CA PHE A 326 -22.04 36.57 -17.51
C PHE A 326 -21.81 38.06 -17.24
N GLU A 327 -22.28 38.93 -18.13
CA GLU A 327 -22.20 40.38 -17.96
C GLU A 327 -22.96 40.87 -16.73
N SER A 328 -24.10 40.23 -16.41
CA SER A 328 -24.87 40.55 -15.20
C SER A 328 -24.17 40.14 -13.91
N LEU A 329 -23.34 39.08 -13.95
CA LEU A 329 -22.64 38.53 -12.79
C LEU A 329 -21.30 39.20 -12.53
N PHE A 330 -20.53 39.44 -13.60
CA PHE A 330 -19.11 39.80 -13.52
C PHE A 330 -18.79 41.15 -14.18
N GLY A 331 -19.78 41.79 -14.81
CA GLY A 331 -19.56 42.95 -15.65
C GLY A 331 -18.99 42.59 -17.03
N GLN A 332 -18.51 43.60 -17.75
CA GLN A 332 -17.97 43.41 -19.09
C GLN A 332 -16.63 42.66 -19.05
N PRO A 333 -16.43 41.63 -19.88
CA PRO A 333 -15.15 40.93 -19.96
C PRO A 333 -14.06 41.82 -20.56
N LEU A 334 -12.80 41.54 -20.21
CA LEU A 334 -11.63 42.20 -20.81
C LEU A 334 -11.47 41.80 -22.27
N LEU A 335 -11.70 40.53 -22.57
CA LEU A 335 -11.57 39.95 -23.90
C LEU A 335 -12.44 38.70 -24.01
N THR A 336 -13.11 38.54 -25.15
CA THR A 336 -13.73 37.28 -25.55
C THR A 336 -13.02 36.78 -26.80
N THR A 337 -12.37 35.62 -26.69
CA THR A 337 -11.74 34.95 -27.83
C THR A 337 -12.65 33.83 -28.31
N VAL A 338 -12.77 33.71 -29.63
CA VAL A 338 -13.59 32.71 -30.29
C VAL A 338 -12.70 31.90 -31.23
N SER A 339 -12.73 30.59 -31.09
CA SER A 339 -12.12 29.64 -32.03
C SER A 339 -13.15 28.61 -32.46
N ARG A 340 -13.09 28.16 -33.72
CA ARG A 340 -13.96 27.08 -34.20
C ARG A 340 -13.47 25.76 -33.62
N SER A 341 -14.37 24.98 -33.03
CA SER A 341 -14.03 23.68 -32.45
C SER A 341 -13.88 22.63 -33.56
N GLY A 342 -12.65 22.23 -33.86
CA GLY A 342 -12.31 21.13 -34.79
C GLY A 342 -12.20 21.52 -36.27
N ASP A 343 -11.03 21.28 -36.86
CA ASP A 343 -10.81 21.23 -38.32
C ASP A 343 -11.19 19.84 -38.88
N GLY A 344 -12.39 19.37 -38.58
CA GLY A 344 -12.95 18.14 -39.14
C GLY A 344 -13.57 18.43 -40.50
N GLU A 345 -13.14 17.71 -41.54
CA GLU A 345 -13.66 17.78 -42.91
C GLU A 345 -15.19 17.91 -42.94
N ALA A 346 -15.66 18.81 -43.80
CA ALA A 346 -17.07 19.05 -44.06
C ALA A 346 -17.80 17.74 -44.39
N VAL A 347 -18.44 17.14 -43.40
CA VAL A 347 -19.51 16.16 -43.59
C VAL A 347 -20.81 16.93 -43.51
N ASP A 348 -21.68 16.72 -44.50
CA ASP A 348 -22.98 17.34 -44.77
C ASP A 348 -24.02 17.25 -43.63
N ASP A 349 -23.67 17.67 -42.42
CA ASP A 349 -24.60 17.79 -41.29
C ASP A 349 -24.84 19.28 -41.00
N PRO A 350 -26.07 19.80 -41.16
CA PRO A 350 -26.41 21.21 -40.90
C PRO A 350 -26.46 21.55 -39.40
N ALA A 351 -25.65 20.88 -38.57
CA ALA A 351 -25.48 21.23 -37.18
C ALA A 351 -24.84 22.62 -37.09
N GLU A 352 -25.42 23.50 -36.25
CA GLU A 352 -24.87 24.83 -36.02
C GLU A 352 -23.39 24.74 -35.64
N PRO A 353 -22.53 25.65 -36.17
CA PRO A 353 -21.11 25.60 -35.90
C PRO A 353 -20.84 25.73 -34.41
N LYS A 354 -20.09 24.78 -33.86
CA LYS A 354 -19.63 24.82 -32.46
C LYS A 354 -18.31 25.58 -32.34
N PHE A 355 -18.20 26.37 -31.29
CA PHE A 355 -17.08 27.23 -30.99
C PHE A 355 -16.55 26.98 -29.59
N ASP A 356 -15.23 27.07 -29.45
CA ASP A 356 -14.54 27.19 -28.18
C ASP A 356 -14.40 28.68 -27.87
N LEU A 357 -15.01 29.08 -26.75
CA LEU A 357 -15.09 30.45 -26.30
C LEU A 357 -14.17 30.61 -25.08
N ILE A 358 -13.38 31.68 -25.05
CA ILE A 358 -12.56 32.04 -23.90
C ILE A 358 -12.95 33.45 -23.46
N VAL A 359 -13.53 33.56 -22.28
CA VAL A 359 -13.95 34.84 -21.68
C VAL A 359 -12.97 35.20 -20.57
N ASP A 360 -12.24 36.29 -20.76
CA ASP A 360 -11.21 36.78 -19.84
C ASP A 360 -11.74 37.91 -18.94
N TYR A 361 -11.56 37.73 -17.63
CA TYR A 361 -11.75 38.72 -16.58
C TYR A 361 -10.39 39.04 -15.92
N PRO A 362 -10.27 40.11 -15.11
CA PRO A 362 -9.00 40.48 -14.48
C PRO A 362 -8.33 39.32 -13.73
N SER A 363 -9.10 38.56 -12.95
CA SER A 363 -8.55 37.53 -12.05
C SER A 363 -8.98 36.10 -12.42
N ALA A 364 -9.83 35.93 -13.45
CA ALA A 364 -10.35 34.64 -13.88
C ALA A 364 -10.45 34.53 -15.42
N ARG A 365 -10.33 33.31 -15.94
CA ARG A 365 -10.62 32.96 -17.34
C ARG A 365 -11.58 31.80 -17.37
N ILE A 366 -12.63 31.94 -18.17
CA ILE A 366 -13.70 30.96 -18.26
C ILE A 366 -13.76 30.47 -19.70
N TYR A 367 -13.81 29.16 -19.86
CA TYR A 367 -13.85 28.48 -21.14
C TYR A 367 -15.25 27.88 -21.31
N LEU A 368 -15.81 28.05 -22.50
CA LEU A 368 -17.10 27.49 -22.86
C LEU A 368 -17.03 26.79 -24.20
N HIS A 369 -17.91 25.83 -24.39
CA HIS A 369 -18.15 25.19 -25.67
C HIS A 369 -19.61 25.42 -26.08
N GLY A 370 -19.84 26.05 -27.24
CA GLY A 370 -21.19 26.46 -27.62
C GLY A 370 -21.30 27.13 -28.98
N SER A 371 -22.26 28.05 -29.13
CA SER A 371 -22.61 28.70 -30.38
C SER A 371 -22.48 30.23 -30.28
N ILE A 372 -22.43 30.88 -31.44
CA ILE A 372 -22.48 32.34 -31.57
C ILE A 372 -23.50 32.68 -32.64
N ASP A 373 -24.38 33.63 -32.32
CA ASP A 373 -25.39 34.09 -33.25
C ASP A 373 -24.84 35.14 -34.25
N SER A 374 -25.70 35.60 -35.15
CA SER A 374 -25.34 36.57 -36.19
C SER A 374 -25.02 37.98 -35.67
N ILE A 375 -25.41 38.30 -34.43
CA ILE A 375 -25.14 39.59 -33.79
C ILE A 375 -23.95 39.51 -32.82
N GLY A 376 -23.32 38.34 -32.68
CA GLY A 376 -22.14 38.11 -31.85
C GLY A 376 -22.45 37.78 -30.39
N ALA A 377 -23.71 37.55 -30.04
CA ALA A 377 -24.05 36.98 -28.74
C ALA A 377 -23.71 35.50 -28.72
N TRP A 378 -23.15 35.06 -27.61
CA TRP A 378 -22.66 33.69 -27.44
C TRP A 378 -23.37 33.00 -26.28
N GLU A 379 -23.49 31.70 -26.42
CA GLU A 379 -24.05 30.81 -25.42
C GLU A 379 -23.34 29.45 -25.47
N GLY A 380 -23.27 28.74 -24.36
CA GLY A 380 -22.54 27.47 -24.29
C GLY A 380 -22.41 26.89 -22.89
N ILE A 381 -21.82 25.70 -22.84
CA ILE A 381 -21.57 24.96 -21.61
C ILE A 381 -20.20 25.39 -21.06
N VAL A 382 -20.13 25.71 -19.76
CA VAL A 382 -18.87 26.04 -19.08
C VAL A 382 -18.03 24.77 -18.92
N THR A 383 -16.87 24.70 -19.59
CA THR A 383 -16.01 23.51 -19.61
C THR A 383 -14.76 23.65 -18.74
N ARG A 384 -14.29 24.88 -18.49
CA ARG A 384 -13.14 25.13 -17.61
C ARG A 384 -13.20 26.52 -16.99
N ILE A 385 -12.77 26.62 -15.74
CA ILE A 385 -12.59 27.86 -14.99
C ILE A 385 -11.13 27.89 -14.49
N HIS A 386 -10.44 28.99 -14.76
CA HIS A 386 -9.06 29.21 -14.33
C HIS A 386 -8.94 30.53 -13.56
N ILE A 387 -8.73 30.46 -12.25
CA ILE A 387 -8.45 31.63 -11.40
C ILE A 387 -6.94 31.85 -11.39
N LYS A 388 -6.50 33.04 -11.83
CA LYS A 388 -5.09 33.36 -12.13
C LYS A 388 -4.45 34.36 -11.15
N SER A 389 -5.28 35.16 -10.47
CA SER A 389 -4.82 36.22 -9.57
C SER A 389 -5.49 36.08 -8.21
N GLY A 390 -4.78 36.47 -7.15
CA GLY A 390 -5.21 36.37 -5.75
C GLY A 390 -6.13 37.49 -5.29
N ASP A 391 -6.70 38.27 -6.21
CA ASP A 391 -7.72 39.24 -5.87
C ASP A 391 -8.92 38.48 -5.28
N SER A 392 -9.48 38.99 -4.16
CA SER A 392 -10.55 38.32 -3.40
C SER A 392 -11.87 38.18 -4.16
N ASP A 393 -11.89 38.57 -5.43
CA ASP A 393 -13.07 38.66 -6.27
C ASP A 393 -13.59 37.30 -6.68
N PHE A 394 -12.72 36.28 -6.82
CA PHE A 394 -13.12 34.94 -7.23
C PHE A 394 -12.63 33.82 -6.32
N SER A 395 -13.49 32.82 -6.11
CA SER A 395 -13.12 31.57 -5.43
C SER A 395 -13.84 30.36 -6.03
N ILE A 396 -13.20 29.19 -5.93
CA ILE A 396 -13.85 27.90 -6.16
C ILE A 396 -14.45 27.42 -4.84
N GLY A 397 -15.73 27.07 -4.88
CA GLY A 397 -16.51 27.03 -3.66
C GLY A 397 -16.44 28.38 -2.92
N LYS A 398 -16.87 28.39 -1.66
CA LYS A 398 -16.87 29.64 -0.87
C LYS A 398 -15.47 30.07 -0.39
N VAL A 399 -14.47 29.19 -0.49
CA VAL A 399 -13.24 29.33 0.31
C VAL A 399 -11.92 29.13 -0.46
N ILE A 400 -11.91 28.43 -1.59
CA ILE A 400 -10.67 28.09 -2.30
C ILE A 400 -10.31 29.24 -3.23
N ARG A 401 -9.20 29.94 -2.97
CA ARG A 401 -8.80 31.14 -3.71
C ARG A 401 -7.30 31.19 -3.93
N VAL A 402 -6.88 31.87 -4.99
CA VAL A 402 -5.46 32.15 -5.22
C VAL A 402 -4.94 33.04 -4.09
N GLY A 403 -3.71 32.78 -3.65
CA GLY A 403 -3.05 33.48 -2.53
C GLY A 403 -3.33 32.88 -1.15
N MET A 404 -4.23 31.89 -1.01
CA MET A 404 -4.39 31.17 0.25
C MET A 404 -3.15 30.32 0.56
N THR A 405 -2.88 30.12 1.85
CA THR A 405 -1.78 29.25 2.28
C THR A 405 -2.11 27.80 1.96
N LEU A 406 -1.08 26.98 1.74
CA LEU A 406 -1.22 25.55 1.55
C LEU A 406 -1.91 24.92 2.78
N ASP A 407 -1.52 25.32 3.98
CA ASP A 407 -2.16 24.89 5.23
C ASP A 407 -3.68 25.15 5.24
N ASP A 408 -4.12 26.34 4.83
CA ASP A 408 -5.55 26.65 4.74
C ASP A 408 -6.26 25.78 3.70
N PHE A 409 -5.58 25.42 2.62
CA PHE A 409 -6.13 24.52 1.61
C PHE A 409 -6.23 23.08 2.14
N MET A 410 -5.20 22.61 2.84
CA MET A 410 -5.20 21.30 3.50
C MET A 410 -6.28 21.20 4.59
N LYS A 411 -6.73 22.30 5.18
CA LYS A 411 -7.92 22.30 6.06
C LYS A 411 -9.21 21.94 5.35
N ILE A 412 -9.27 22.13 4.02
CA ILE A 412 -10.43 21.81 3.18
C ILE A 412 -10.28 20.39 2.62
N TYR A 413 -9.07 20.05 2.16
CA TYR A 413 -8.71 18.76 1.57
C TYR A 413 -7.42 18.24 2.21
N PRO A 414 -7.54 17.55 3.36
CA PRO A 414 -6.39 17.12 4.17
C PRO A 414 -5.44 16.17 3.47
N PHE A 415 -5.81 15.50 2.39
CA PHE A 415 -4.97 14.53 1.69
C PHE A 415 -4.77 14.88 0.21
N ALA A 416 -5.04 16.13 -0.18
CA ALA A 416 -4.82 16.57 -1.56
C ALA A 416 -3.35 16.46 -2.00
N ASP A 417 -2.40 16.48 -1.07
CA ASP A 417 -0.98 16.34 -1.37
C ASP A 417 -0.60 14.93 -1.84
N GLU A 418 -1.41 13.91 -1.52
CA GLU A 418 -1.19 12.54 -1.98
C GLU A 418 -1.62 12.33 -3.44
N THR A 419 -2.31 13.31 -4.04
CA THR A 419 -2.74 13.30 -5.46
C THR A 419 -2.17 14.48 -6.25
N ASP A 420 -1.00 14.98 -5.85
CA ASP A 420 -0.34 16.15 -6.46
C ASP A 420 -1.28 17.37 -6.57
N PHE A 421 -2.17 17.52 -5.60
CA PHE A 421 -3.21 18.55 -5.52
C PHE A 421 -4.17 18.54 -6.71
N VAL A 422 -4.41 17.36 -7.27
CA VAL A 422 -5.43 17.08 -8.27
C VAL A 422 -6.56 16.27 -7.63
N LEU A 423 -7.73 16.88 -7.54
CA LEU A 423 -8.93 16.29 -6.96
C LEU A 423 -9.95 16.03 -8.06
N SER A 424 -10.56 14.87 -8.04
CA SER A 424 -11.56 14.50 -9.05
C SER A 424 -12.86 14.04 -8.41
N VAL A 425 -13.96 14.18 -9.13
CA VAL A 425 -15.26 13.59 -8.77
C VAL A 425 -16.03 13.27 -10.03
N LYS A 426 -16.70 12.12 -10.03
CA LYS A 426 -17.68 11.76 -11.06
C LYS A 426 -19.07 12.08 -10.54
N ASN A 427 -19.84 12.81 -11.31
CA ASN A 427 -21.24 13.09 -11.01
C ASN A 427 -22.06 12.78 -12.27
N ASP A 428 -22.94 11.79 -12.16
CA ASP A 428 -23.64 11.17 -13.29
C ASP A 428 -22.65 10.63 -14.37
N GLU A 429 -22.80 11.08 -15.62
CA GLU A 429 -21.94 10.67 -16.74
C GLU A 429 -20.71 11.57 -16.93
N GLN A 430 -20.57 12.64 -16.11
CA GLN A 430 -19.52 13.64 -16.29
C GLN A 430 -18.50 13.61 -15.16
N SER A 431 -17.23 13.76 -15.52
CA SER A 431 -16.12 13.83 -14.56
C SER A 431 -15.64 15.27 -14.44
N TYR A 432 -15.28 15.66 -13.22
CA TYR A 432 -14.82 16.99 -12.89
C TYR A 432 -13.49 16.90 -12.16
N ARG A 433 -12.58 17.81 -12.50
CA ARG A 433 -11.22 17.85 -11.95
C ARG A 433 -10.89 19.25 -11.46
N LEU A 434 -10.41 19.34 -10.22
CA LEU A 434 -9.84 20.55 -9.62
C LEU A 434 -8.33 20.34 -9.46
N LYS A 435 -7.54 21.20 -10.11
CA LYS A 435 -6.09 21.24 -10.00
C LYS A 435 -5.64 22.53 -9.32
N ILE A 436 -4.89 22.37 -8.23
CA ILE A 436 -4.24 23.48 -7.54
C ILE A 436 -2.80 23.60 -8.00
N ARG A 437 -2.35 24.82 -8.26
CA ARG A 437 -0.95 25.13 -8.52
C ARG A 437 -0.38 25.86 -7.33
N LEU A 438 0.81 25.46 -6.90
CA LEU A 438 1.55 26.12 -5.85
C LEU A 438 2.49 27.17 -6.44
N ALA A 439 2.80 28.21 -5.68
CA ALA A 439 3.80 29.21 -6.05
C ALA A 439 5.19 28.55 -6.07
N VAL A 440 6.02 28.94 -7.03
CA VAL A 440 7.42 28.47 -7.10
C VAL A 440 8.23 29.25 -6.07
N GLY A 441 8.74 28.59 -5.03
CA GLY A 441 9.52 29.18 -3.94
C GLY A 441 8.92 28.92 -2.55
N ASN A 442 9.53 29.48 -1.50
CA ASN A 442 9.23 29.20 -0.09
C ASN A 442 7.90 29.76 0.46
N ASP A 443 6.99 30.19 -0.41
CA ASP A 443 5.79 30.89 0.03
C ASP A 443 4.62 29.96 0.37
N ASP A 444 4.72 28.65 0.12
CA ASP A 444 3.71 27.60 0.40
C ASP A 444 2.27 28.11 0.17
N LYS A 445 2.04 28.75 -0.99
CA LYS A 445 0.78 29.42 -1.35
C LYS A 445 0.21 28.89 -2.66
N VAL A 446 -1.10 28.93 -2.76
CA VAL A 446 -1.82 28.65 -4.01
C VAL A 446 -1.58 29.79 -5.00
N SER A 447 -0.99 29.48 -6.15
CA SER A 447 -0.69 30.42 -7.24
C SER A 447 -1.71 30.38 -8.38
N GLY A 448 -2.47 29.29 -8.50
CA GLY A 448 -3.48 29.13 -9.54
C GLY A 448 -4.45 28.00 -9.23
N ILE A 449 -5.68 28.14 -9.73
CA ILE A 449 -6.74 27.14 -9.55
C ILE A 449 -7.36 26.87 -10.90
N ILE A 450 -7.44 25.59 -11.29
CA ILE A 450 -8.09 25.16 -12.52
C ILE A 450 -9.17 24.15 -12.15
N LEU A 451 -10.42 24.47 -12.46
CA LEU A 451 -11.55 23.55 -12.38
C LEU A 451 -12.00 23.23 -13.80
N GLU A 452 -12.09 21.96 -14.18
CA GLU A 452 -12.47 21.54 -15.53
C GLU A 452 -13.40 20.33 -15.53
N ALA A 453 -14.24 20.25 -16.57
CA ALA A 453 -15.00 19.05 -16.90
C ALA A 453 -14.17 18.21 -17.88
N GLU A 454 -14.12 16.91 -17.64
CA GLU A 454 -13.43 15.91 -18.48
C GLU A 454 -14.39 15.18 -19.43
#